data_AF-A0A534JY08-F1
#
_entry.id   AF-A0A534JY08-F1
#
_cell.length_a   1.000
_cell.length_b   1.000
_cell.length_c   1.000
_cell.angle_alpha   90.00
_cell.angle_beta   90.00
_cell.angle_gamma   90.00
#
_symmetry.space_group_name_H-M   'P 1'
#
loop_
_entity.id
_entity.type
_entity.pdbx_description
1 polymer ?
#
loop_
_entity_poly.entity_id
_entity_poly.type
_entity_poly.pdbx_seq_one_letter_code
_entity_poly.pdbx_strand_id
1 'polypeptide(L)' 'VIEPESLIRDRIEKALTIFEPGKLYIDPDCGLKTRTVEEAQAKLRTMVAAARAVRSAHHLA' A
#
# COMPACT_ATOMS: atom_id res chain seq x y z
N VAL A 1 -1.89 -4.50 -14.42
CA VAL A 1 -2.87 -3.59 -13.73
C VAL A 1 -2.15 -2.88 -12.61
N ILE A 2 -2.21 -1.55 -12.57
CA ILE A 2 -1.63 -0.70 -11.52
C ILE A 2 -2.80 0.00 -10.84
N GLU A 3 -3.00 -0.24 -9.54
CA GLU A 3 -4.07 0.38 -8.76
C GLU A 3 -3.76 1.85 -8.51
N PRO A 4 -4.79 2.73 -8.52
CA PRO A 4 -4.61 4.13 -8.15
C PRO A 4 -4.29 4.26 -6.66
N GLU A 5 -3.52 5.29 -6.30
CA GLU A 5 -3.10 5.54 -4.92
C GLU A 5 -4.28 5.64 -3.94
N SER A 6 -5.36 6.33 -4.35
CA SER A 6 -6.57 6.50 -3.54
C SER A 6 -7.18 5.16 -3.12
N LEU A 7 -7.27 4.19 -4.03
CA LEU A 7 -7.80 2.87 -3.73
C LEU A 7 -6.94 2.12 -2.70
N ILE A 8 -5.61 2.27 -2.78
CA ILE A 8 -4.70 1.64 -1.83
C ILE A 8 -4.83 2.30 -0.46
N ARG A 9 -4.94 3.63 -0.40
CA ARG A 9 -5.22 4.37 0.85
C ARG A 9 -6.50 3.88 1.51
N ASP A 10 -7.60 3.77 0.77
CA ASP A 10 -8.89 3.29 1.31
C ASP A 10 -8.77 1.88 1.93
N ARG A 11 -7.97 1.00 1.32
CA ARG A 11 -7.69 -0.34 1.85
C ARG A 11 -6.86 -0.30 3.14
N ILE A 12 -5.87 0.58 3.22
CA ILE A 12 -5.06 0.77 4.43
C ILE A 12 -5.94 1.33 5.55
N GLU A 13 -6.74 2.36 5.28
CA GLU A 13 -7.67 2.94 6.26
C GLU A 13 -8.65 1.88 6.79
N LYS A 14 -9.18 1.03 5.89
CA LYS A 14 -10.03 -0.09 6.31
C LYS A 14 -9.29 -1.06 7.24
N ALA A 15 -8.04 -1.40 6.95
CA ALA A 15 -7.24 -2.28 7.79
C ALA A 15 -6.95 -1.66 9.17
N LEU A 16 -6.74 -0.34 9.25
CA LEU A 16 -6.53 0.39 10.50
C LEU A 16 -7.77 0.40 11.42
N THR A 17 -8.96 0.07 10.91
CA THR A 17 -10.15 -0.14 11.76
C THR A 17 -10.11 -1.47 12.52
N ILE A 18 -9.20 -2.38 12.15
CA ILE A 18 -9.09 -3.75 12.69
C ILE A 18 -7.76 -3.95 13.42
N PHE A 19 -6.67 -3.43 12.85
CA PHE A 19 -5.31 -3.61 13.36
C PHE A 19 -4.73 -2.29 13.87
N GLU A 20 -4.01 -2.35 15.00
CA GLU A 20 -3.17 -1.23 15.43
C GLU A 20 -2.08 -0.95 14.37
N PRO A 21 -1.73 0.33 14.11
CA PRO A 21 -0.78 0.68 13.06
C PRO A 21 0.56 -0.08 13.11
N GLY A 22 1.12 -0.29 14.31
CA GLY A 22 2.39 -1.01 14.49
C GLY A 22 2.33 -2.51 14.18
N LYS A 23 1.15 -3.07 13.93
CA LYS A 23 0.92 -4.49 13.58
C LYS A 23 0.58 -4.68 12.10
N LEU A 24 0.48 -3.61 11.32
CA LEU A 24 0.06 -3.66 9.92
C LEU A 24 1.25 -3.51 8.97
N TYR A 25 1.48 -4.54 8.15
CA TYR A 25 2.42 -4.49 7.02
C TYR A 25 1.65 -4.30 5.72
N ILE A 26 2.24 -3.55 4.80
CA ILE A 26 1.66 -3.28 3.47
C ILE A 26 2.53 -3.96 2.41
N ASP A 27 2.01 -5.01 1.81
CA ASP A 27 2.65 -5.81 0.79
C ASP A 27 1.63 -6.29 -0.27
N PRO A 28 2.09 -6.71 -1.46
CA PRO A 28 1.19 -7.27 -2.47
C PRO A 28 0.65 -8.64 -2.03
N ASP A 29 -0.56 -8.99 -2.48
CA ASP A 29 -1.20 -10.27 -2.14
C ASP A 29 -0.32 -11.51 -2.41
N CYS A 30 0.57 -11.47 -3.41
CA CYS A 30 1.47 -12.56 -3.76
C CYS A 30 2.71 -12.04 -4.52
N GLY A 31 3.64 -12.95 -4.81
CA GLY A 31 4.85 -12.66 -5.57
C GLY A 31 4.56 -12.11 -6.97
N LEU A 32 5.44 -11.21 -7.43
CA LEU A 32 5.29 -10.49 -8.70
C LEU A 32 5.89 -11.22 -9.92
N LYS A 33 6.17 -12.52 -9.81
CA LYS A 33 6.83 -13.32 -10.86
C LYS A 33 6.11 -13.28 -12.23
N THR A 34 4.80 -13.04 -12.22
CA THR A 34 3.94 -13.01 -13.40
C THR A 34 3.69 -11.60 -13.94
N ARG A 35 4.42 -10.59 -13.45
CA ARG A 35 4.36 -9.19 -13.90
C ARG A 35 5.65 -8.83 -14.63
N THR A 36 5.60 -7.82 -15.50
CA THR A 36 6.85 -7.23 -16.00
C THR A 36 7.54 -6.43 -14.89
N VAL A 37 8.82 -6.13 -15.07
CA VAL A 37 9.58 -5.32 -14.10
C VAL A 37 8.99 -3.92 -13.99
N GLU A 38 8.59 -3.33 -15.12
CA GLU A 38 8.01 -1.98 -15.19
C GLU A 38 6.67 -1.93 -14.45
N GLU A 39 5.81 -2.93 -14.66
CA GLU A 39 4.54 -3.04 -13.95
C GLU A 39 4.76 -3.23 -12.45
N ALA A 40 5.67 -4.14 -12.07
CA ALA A 40 6.00 -4.40 -10.67
C ALA A 40 6.49 -3.14 -9.96
N GLN A 41 7.43 -2.42 -10.58
CA GLN A 41 7.96 -1.18 -10.03
C GLN A 41 6.88 -0.10 -9.92
N ALA A 42 6.03 0.08 -10.94
CA ALA A 42 4.97 1.07 -10.90
C ALA A 42 3.96 0.77 -9.78
N LYS A 43 3.55 -0.49 -9.65
CA LYS A 43 2.65 -0.95 -8.59
C LYS A 43 3.24 -0.71 -7.19
N LEU A 44 4.51 -1.07 -6.98
CA LEU A 44 5.20 -0.86 -5.71
C LEU A 44 5.38 0.62 -5.39
N ARG A 45 5.71 1.48 -6.37
CA ARG A 45 5.79 2.94 -6.18
C ARG A 45 4.46 3.51 -5.68
N THR A 46 3.34 3.10 -6.28
CA THR A 46 2.01 3.57 -5.85
C THR A 46 1.66 3.06 -4.45
N MET A 47 1.98 1.80 -4.12
CA MET A 47 1.78 1.25 -2.77
C MET A 47 2.57 2.03 -1.70
N VAL A 48 3.84 2.34 -1.98
CA VAL A 48 4.69 3.12 -1.07
C VAL A 48 4.17 4.55 -0.91
N ALA A 49 3.71 5.18 -2.00
CA ALA A 49 3.13 6.52 -1.94
C ALA A 49 1.87 6.54 -1.05
N ALA A 50 0.95 5.59 -1.24
CA ALA A 50 -0.24 5.46 -0.41
C ALA A 50 0.09 5.24 1.07
N ALA A 51 1.01 4.33 1.38
CA ALA A 51 1.42 4.06 2.76
C ALA A 51 2.04 5.30 3.42
N ARG A 52 2.88 6.07 2.69
CA ARG A 52 3.45 7.34 3.19
C ARG A 52 2.37 8.39 3.44
N ALA A 53 1.40 8.51 2.54
CA ALA A 53 0.29 9.45 2.69
C ALA A 53 -0.53 9.15 3.95
N VAL A 54 -0.86 7.87 4.20
CA VAL A 54 -1.57 7.45 5.42
C VAL A 54 -0.73 7.71 6.67
N ARG A 55 0.56 7.35 6.66
CA ARG A 55 1.45 7.63 7.80
C ARG A 55 1.51 9.11 8.14
N SER A 56 1.62 9.97 7.11
CA SER A 56 1.61 11.42 7.30
C SER A 56 0.27 11.93 7.83
N ALA A 57 -0.86 11.39 7.37
CA ALA A 57 -2.20 11.82 7.78
C ALA A 57 -2.52 11.43 9.24
N HIS A 58 -1.99 10.30 9.70
CA HIS A 58 -2.19 9.78 11.07
C HIS A 58 -1.02 10.07 12.01
N HIS A 59 -0.01 10.82 11.58
CA HIS A 59 1.21 11.11 12.34
C HIS A 59 1.92 9.85 12.87
N LEU A 60 1.94 8.80 12.06
CA LEU A 60 2.58 7.52 12.37
C LEU A 60 4.06 7.59 12.00
N ALA A 61 4.93 7.26 12.95
CA ALA A 61 6.38 7.19 12.77
C ALA A 61 6.81 5.96 11.95
#